data_AF-A0A6C0CJB6-F1
#
_entry.id   AF-A0A6C0CJB6-F1
#
_cell.length_a   1.000
_cell.length_b   1.000
_cell.length_c   1.000
_cell.angle_alpha   90.00
_cell.angle_beta   90.00
_cell.angle_gamma   90.00
#
_symmetry.space_group_name_H-M   'P 1'
#
loop_
_entity.id
_entity.type
_entity.pdbx_description
1 polymer ?
#
loop_
_entity_poly.entity_id
_entity_poly.type
_entity_poly.pdbx_seq_one_letter_code
_entity_poly.pdbx_strand_id
1 'polypeptide(L)' 'MMIVVASLAVALVCFIVYALERRSKSEPIVWTDAGKITIFGGIIAAGVVFATTTDVVADTVKSMEIPAVQDMFIGRPTF' A
#
# COMPACT_ATOMS: atom_id res chain seq x y z
N MET A 1 12.86 3.55 9.25
CA MET A 1 13.73 3.57 8.06
C MET A 1 13.09 2.90 6.84
N MET A 2 12.43 1.74 6.99
CA MET A 2 11.85 1.00 5.85
C MET A 2 10.84 1.78 5.00
N ILE A 3 9.95 2.57 5.64
CA ILE A 3 8.97 3.44 4.94
C ILE A 3 9.66 4.45 4.01
N VAL A 4 10.74 5.08 4.48
CA VAL A 4 11.47 6.10 3.70
C VAL A 4 12.18 5.45 2.51
N VAL A 5 12.82 4.29 2.72
CA VAL A 5 13.52 3.57 1.64
C VAL A 5 12.54 3.09 0.58
N ALA A 6 11.41 2.50 0.98
CA ALA A 6 10.40 1.99 0.06
C ALA A 6 9.71 3.13 -0.73
N SER A 7 9.36 4.22 -0.06
CA SER A 7 8.72 5.37 -0.72
C SER A 7 9.65 6.06 -1.73
N LEU A 8 10.94 6.22 -1.40
CA LEU A 8 11.93 6.77 -2.35
C LEU A 8 12.18 5.84 -3.53
N ALA A 9 12.26 4.53 -3.30
CA ALA A 9 12.41 3.55 -4.37
C ALA A 9 11.22 3.59 -5.35
N VAL A 10 9.99 3.62 -4.82
CA VAL A 10 8.79 3.68 -5.67
C VAL A 10 8.68 5.01 -6.39
N ALA A 11 9.02 6.13 -5.74
CA ALA A 11 9.05 7.44 -6.38
C ALA A 11 10.02 7.46 -7.60
N LEU A 12 11.20 6.86 -7.44
CA LEU A 12 12.17 6.69 -8.53
C LEU A 12 11.64 5.81 -9.66
N VAL A 13 11.00 4.67 -9.35
CA VAL A 13 10.41 3.80 -10.36
C VAL A 13 9.31 4.51 -11.13
N CYS A 14 8.42 5.24 -10.44
CA CYS A 14 7.36 6.03 -11.07
C CYS A 14 7.93 7.10 -12.01
N PHE A 15 9.03 7.76 -11.64
CA PHE A 15 9.74 8.70 -12.52
C PHE A 15 10.30 8.02 -13.77
N ILE A 16 10.97 6.87 -13.60
CA ILE A 16 11.56 6.11 -14.70
C ILE A 16 10.48 5.63 -15.67
N VAL A 17 9.37 5.08 -15.17
CA VAL A 17 8.24 4.64 -16.01
C VAL A 17 7.64 5.80 -16.78
N TYR A 18 7.46 6.96 -16.15
CA TYR A 18 6.98 8.17 -16.83
C TYR A 18 7.95 8.63 -17.93
N ALA A 19 9.25 8.64 -17.64
CA ALA A 19 10.27 9.02 -18.62
C ALA A 19 10.30 8.03 -19.80
N LEU A 20 10.13 6.73 -19.54
CA LEU A 20 10.03 5.70 -20.57
C LEU A 20 8.75 5.85 -21.40
N GLU A 21 7.63 6.19 -20.78
CA GLU A 21 6.36 6.44 -21.47
C GLU A 21 6.48 7.62 -22.43
N ARG A 22 7.03 8.76 -21.97
CA ARG A 22 7.27 9.93 -22.82
C ARG A 22 8.25 9.63 -23.95
N ARG A 23 9.32 8.88 -23.66
CA ARG A 23 10.27 8.42 -24.68
C ARG A 23 9.60 7.53 -25.73
N SER A 24 8.73 6.60 -25.30
CA SER A 24 7.98 5.71 -26.20
C SER A 24 7.05 6.49 -27.13
N LYS A 25 6.42 7.54 -26.61
CA LYS A 25 5.51 8.43 -27.36
C LYS A 25 6.23 9.51 -28.18
N SER A 26 7.56 9.60 -28.10
CA SER A 26 8.36 10.68 -28.70
C SER A 26 7.90 12.09 -28.28
N GLU A 27 7.39 12.20 -27.05
CA GLU A 27 6.88 13.45 -26.49
C GLU A 27 7.89 14.07 -25.52
N PRO A 28 7.93 15.40 -25.39
CA PRO A 28 8.76 16.06 -24.40
C PRO A 28 8.29 15.72 -22.97
N ILE A 29 9.24 15.67 -22.05
CA ILE A 29 8.98 15.47 -20.62
C ILE A 29 8.26 16.71 -20.07
N VAL A 30 7.08 16.50 -19.51
CA VAL A 30 6.33 17.54 -18.81
C VAL A 30 6.65 17.43 -17.32
N TRP A 31 7.51 18.32 -16.83
CA TRP A 31 8.02 18.30 -15.46
C TRP A 31 6.95 18.38 -14.37
N THR A 32 5.83 19.06 -14.66
CA THR A 32 4.70 19.14 -13.72
C THR A 32 4.03 17.78 -13.51
N ASP A 33 3.94 16.98 -14.57
CA ASP A 33 3.32 15.65 -14.50
C ASP A 33 4.29 14.65 -13.87
N ALA A 34 5.58 14.73 -14.24
CA ALA A 34 6.64 13.93 -13.64
C ALA A 34 6.66 14.10 -12.13
N GLY A 35 6.66 15.35 -11.65
CA GLY A 35 6.66 15.65 -10.22
C GLY A 35 5.44 15.08 -9.49
N LYS A 36 4.23 15.24 -10.06
CA LYS A 36 3.01 14.68 -9.48
C LYS A 36 3.09 13.16 -9.39
N ILE A 37 3.44 12.48 -10.47
CA ILE A 37 3.49 11.01 -10.53
C ILE A 37 4.51 10.45 -9.53
N THR A 38 5.69 11.06 -9.44
CA THR A 38 6.74 10.68 -8.50
C THR A 38 6.32 10.88 -7.04
N ILE A 39 5.74 12.03 -6.71
CA ILE A 39 5.31 12.35 -5.34
C ILE A 39 4.15 11.46 -4.91
N PHE A 40 3.12 11.32 -5.75
CA PHE A 40 1.97 10.46 -5.43
C PHE A 40 2.38 8.99 -5.32
N GLY A 41 3.25 8.49 -6.19
CA GLY A 41 3.77 7.13 -6.11
C GLY A 41 4.51 6.87 -4.79
N GLY A 42 5.33 7.82 -4.34
CA GLY A 42 6.03 7.73 -3.06
C GLY A 42 5.09 7.78 -1.84
N ILE A 43 4.08 8.64 -1.85
CA ILE A 43 3.09 8.75 -0.77
C ILE A 43 2.25 7.47 -0.65
N ILE A 44 1.78 6.92 -1.77
CA ILE A 44 1.01 5.69 -1.78
C ILE A 44 1.86 4.53 -1.23
N ALA A 45 3.11 4.41 -1.67
CA ALA A 45 4.03 3.39 -1.16
C ALA A 45 4.30 3.56 0.34
N ALA A 46 4.45 4.80 0.82
CA ALA A 46 4.59 5.06 2.25
C ALA A 46 3.37 4.60 3.04
N GLY A 47 2.15 4.84 2.53
CA GLY A 47 0.90 4.38 3.13
C GLY A 47 0.77 2.85 3.16
N VAL A 48 1.16 2.18 2.07
CA VAL A 48 1.16 0.70 2.00
C VAL A 48 2.13 0.12 3.03
N VAL A 49 3.37 0.62 3.08
CA VAL A 49 4.34 0.14 4.06
C VAL A 49 3.89 0.48 5.48
N PHE A 50 3.34 1.66 5.73
CA PHE A 50 2.77 1.99 7.02
C PHE A 50 1.71 0.97 7.44
N ALA A 51 0.70 0.71 6.60
CA ALA A 51 -0.36 -0.24 6.90
C ALA A 51 0.13 -1.69 7.12
N THR A 52 1.16 -2.12 6.41
CA THR A 52 1.70 -3.49 6.53
C THR A 52 2.71 -3.66 7.66
N THR A 53 3.34 -2.58 8.13
CA THR A 53 4.32 -2.66 9.23
C THR A 53 3.77 -2.23 10.59
N THR A 54 2.60 -1.61 10.67
CA THR A 54 1.99 -1.28 11.95
C THR A 54 1.29 -2.49 12.57
N ASP A 55 1.73 -2.88 13.77
CA ASP A 55 1.06 -3.85 14.64
C ASP A 55 -0.38 -3.44 15.02
N VAL A 56 -0.75 -2.18 14.79
CA VAL A 56 -2.10 -1.63 14.97
C VAL A 56 -3.15 -2.44 14.20
N VAL A 57 -2.83 -2.95 13.00
CA VAL A 57 -3.77 -3.80 12.24
C VAL A 57 -3.95 -5.15 12.92
N ALA A 58 -2.87 -5.75 13.44
CA ALA A 58 -2.93 -7.02 14.15
C ALA A 58 -3.72 -6.91 15.46
N ASP A 59 -3.55 -5.82 16.21
CA ASP A 59 -4.27 -5.61 17.47
C ASP A 59 -5.73 -5.18 17.24
N THR A 60 -6.03 -4.43 16.17
CA THR A 60 -7.42 -4.13 15.78
C THR A 60 -8.16 -5.40 15.35
N VAL A 61 -7.52 -6.31 14.60
CA VAL A 61 -8.08 -7.61 14.22
C VAL A 61 -8.26 -8.53 15.42
N LYS A 62 -7.36 -8.50 16.42
CA LYS A 62 -7.55 -9.25 17.67
C LYS A 62 -8.68 -8.67 18.54
N SER A 63 -8.91 -7.36 18.47
CA SER A 63 -9.99 -6.68 19.19
C SER A 63 -11.35 -6.72 18.49
N MET A 64 -11.41 -7.25 17.26
CA MET A 64 -12.69 -7.57 16.64
C MET A 64 -13.28 -8.78 17.38
N GLU A 65 -14.29 -8.52 18.21
CA GLU A 65 -15.20 -9.56 18.67
C GLU A 65 -15.83 -10.19 17.44
N ILE A 66 -15.41 -11.42 17.13
CA ILE A 66 -16.11 -12.26 16.16
C ILE A 66 -17.53 -12.42 16.71
N PRO A 67 -18.58 -11.94 16.02
CA PRO A 67 -19.94 -12.10 16.50
C PRO A 67 -20.19 -13.59 16.71
N ALA A 68 -20.72 -13.95 17.88
CA ALA A 68 -20.96 -15.32 18.38
C ALA A 68 -21.80 -16.24 17.47
N VAL A 69 -22.15 -15.79 16.26
CA VAL A 69 -22.78 -16.56 15.19
C VAL A 69 -21.92 -17.75 14.76
N GLN A 70 -20.59 -17.72 14.94
CA GLN A 70 -19.73 -18.83 14.53
C GLN A 70 -19.74 -20.03 15.50
N ASP A 71 -20.25 -19.86 16.73
CA ASP A 71 -20.45 -20.97 17.68
C ASP A 71 -21.77 -21.74 17.45
N MET A 72 -22.69 -21.22 16.64
CA MET A 72 -23.97 -21.89 16.36
C MET A 72 -23.87 -23.06 15.34
N PHE A 73 -22.71 -23.24 14.71
CA PHE A 73 -22.47 -24.34 13.73
C PHE A 73 -21.57 -25.46 14.28
N ILE A 74 -21.06 -25.33 15.49
CA ILE A 74 -20.27 -26.37 16.17
C ILE A 74 -21.14 -26.91 17.31
N GLY A 75 -22.24 -27.58 16.95
CA GLY A 75 -23.06 -28.30 17.92
C GLY A 75 -22.19 -29.30 18.67
N ARG A 76 -21.72 -28.93 19.86
CA ARG A 76 -21.03 -29.85 20.76
C ARG A 76 -22.09 -30.81 21.32
N PRO A 77 -22.05 -32.11 21.01
CA PRO A 77 -22.96 -33.05 21.64
C PRO A 77 -22.55 -33.21 23.12
N THR A 78 -23.44 -32.82 24.02
CA THR A 78 -23.35 -33.21 25.43
C THR A 78 -23.93 -34.62 25.56
N PHE A 79 -23.08 -35.58 25.94
CA PHE A 79 -23.53 -36.86 26.51
C PHE A 79 -23.65 -36.70 28.02
#